data_AF-A0A8T7BC54-F1
#
_entry.id   AF-A0A8T7BC54-F1
#
_cell.length_a   1.000
_cell.length_b   1.000
_cell.length_c   1.000
_cell.angle_alpha   90.00
_cell.angle_beta   90.00
_cell.angle_gamma   90.00
#
_symmetry.space_group_name_H-M   'P 1'
#
loop_
_entity.id
_entity.type
_entity.pdbx_description
1 polymer ?
#
loop_
_entity_poly.entity_id
_entity_poly.type
_entity_poly.pdbx_seq_one_letter_code
_entity_poly.pdbx_strand_id
1 'polypeptide(L)'
;MASANWRTIGETVGLLAIVASLIFVGFELQQDQTLARSELASDGFNRMSDIAESLTDPEFATIYAKMLEQPEQLTRTEMIQVNAFLTLVTDLMARECYLAQRGVYVECDYLMRDSIRRYFGNAYAQNWWRVADTRPNVELPEWVDEEISNASSDAELRRLDSIRQELGKDKK
;
A
#
# COMPACT_ATOMS: atom_id res chain seq x y z
N MET A 1 64.31 6.08 -33.91
CA MET A 1 63.52 5.26 -32.97
C MET A 1 62.83 6.21 -32.01
N ALA A 2 61.52 6.42 -32.17
CA ALA A 2 60.77 7.31 -31.29
C ALA A 2 60.70 6.67 -29.91
N SER A 3 61.24 7.33 -28.88
CA SER A 3 61.06 6.92 -27.49
C SER A 3 59.58 7.09 -27.16
N ALA A 4 58.86 5.97 -27.04
CA ALA A 4 57.49 5.98 -26.56
C ALA A 4 57.47 6.71 -25.21
N ASN A 5 56.65 7.75 -25.11
CA ASN A 5 56.58 8.60 -23.93
C ASN A 5 55.83 7.84 -22.83
N TRP A 6 56.52 6.95 -22.13
CA TRP A 6 55.95 6.03 -21.13
C TRP A 6 55.12 6.75 -20.06
N ARG A 7 55.48 8.00 -19.77
CA ARG A 7 54.73 8.89 -18.89
C ARG A 7 53.32 9.17 -19.41
N THR A 8 53.18 9.50 -20.69
CA THR A 8 51.87 9.75 -21.34
C THR A 8 51.01 8.49 -21.36
N ILE A 9 51.61 7.32 -21.55
CA ILE A 9 50.89 6.03 -21.50
C ILE A 9 50.37 5.77 -20.09
N GLY A 10 51.20 5.95 -19.06
CA GLY A 10 50.79 5.79 -17.66
C GLY A 10 49.67 6.76 -17.24
N GLU A 11 49.77 8.03 -17.64
CA GLU A 11 48.73 9.05 -17.39
C GLU A 11 47.40 8.69 -18.07
N THR A 12 47.45 8.21 -19.31
CA THR A 12 46.25 7.81 -20.07
C THR A 12 45.59 6.57 -19.46
N VAL A 13 46.37 5.56 -19.07
CA VAL A 13 45.85 4.34 -18.43
C VAL A 13 45.25 4.66 -17.06
N GLY A 14 45.90 5.53 -16.27
CA GLY A 14 45.37 5.98 -14.98
C GLY A 14 44.03 6.70 -15.14
N LEU A 15 43.92 7.59 -16.12
CA LEU A 15 42.67 8.31 -16.41
C LEU A 15 41.56 7.35 -16.85
N LEU A 16 41.87 6.38 -17.71
CA LEU A 16 40.91 5.35 -18.13
C LEU A 16 40.46 4.48 -16.96
N ALA A 17 41.36 4.12 -16.05
CA ALA A 17 41.01 3.35 -14.85
C ALA A 17 40.06 4.14 -13.92
N ILE A 18 40.30 5.44 -13.73
CA ILE A 18 39.41 6.30 -12.95
C ILE A 18 38.02 6.35 -13.62
N VAL A 19 37.95 6.60 -14.93
CA VAL A 19 36.67 6.64 -15.66
C VAL A 19 35.94 5.31 -15.57
N ALA A 20 36.64 4.18 -15.77
CA ALA A 20 36.06 2.85 -15.65
C ALA A 20 35.54 2.59 -14.23
N SER A 21 36.26 3.01 -13.19
CA SER A 21 35.82 2.88 -11.79
C SER A 21 34.56 3.69 -11.49
N LEU A 22 34.45 4.91 -12.04
CA LEU A 22 33.25 5.74 -11.88
C LEU A 22 32.03 5.15 -12.59
N ILE A 23 32.23 4.59 -13.79
CA ILE A 23 31.17 3.88 -14.52
C ILE A 23 30.70 2.66 -13.72
N PHE A 24 31.63 1.88 -13.17
CA PHE A 24 31.32 0.70 -12.36
C PHE A 24 30.52 1.06 -11.10
N VAL A 25 30.95 2.08 -10.34
CA VAL A 25 30.20 2.59 -9.17
C VAL A 25 28.81 3.08 -9.59
N GLY A 26 28.70 3.74 -10.74
CA GLY A 26 27.40 4.16 -11.29
C GLY A 26 26.45 2.97 -11.54
N PHE A 27 26.97 1.84 -12.02
CA PHE A 27 26.20 0.62 -12.21
C PHE A 27 25.83 -0.05 -10.88
N GLU A 28 26.74 -0.12 -9.91
CA GLU A 28 26.44 -0.66 -8.57
C GLU A 28 25.32 0.12 -7.90
N LEU A 29 25.39 1.46 -7.91
CA LEU A 29 24.35 2.32 -7.34
C LEU A 29 22.97 2.09 -7.99
N GLN A 30 22.92 1.84 -9.30
CA GLN A 30 21.66 1.53 -9.99
C GLN A 30 21.10 0.15 -9.61
N GLN A 31 21.98 -0.84 -9.41
CA GLN A 31 21.58 -2.17 -8.95
C GLN A 31 21.05 -2.13 -7.52
N ASP A 32 21.76 -1.44 -6.62
CA ASP A 32 21.36 -1.30 -5.22
C ASP A 32 20.00 -0.61 -5.10
N GLN A 33 19.73 0.43 -5.90
CA GLN A 33 18.41 1.07 -5.94
C GLN A 33 17.31 0.13 -6.43
N THR A 34 17.60 -0.68 -7.45
CA THR A 34 16.64 -1.66 -7.97
C THR A 34 16.30 -2.71 -6.91
N LEU A 35 17.31 -3.25 -6.22
CA LEU A 35 17.13 -4.22 -5.15
C LEU A 35 16.32 -3.64 -3.99
N ALA A 36 16.65 -2.43 -3.53
CA ALA A 36 15.91 -1.77 -2.46
C ALA A 36 14.44 -1.53 -2.82
N ARG A 37 14.13 -1.17 -4.07
CA ARG A 37 12.75 -1.04 -4.55
C ARG A 37 12.01 -2.39 -4.57
N SER A 38 12.67 -3.46 -5.01
CA SER A 38 12.09 -4.80 -4.98
C SER A 38 11.82 -5.30 -3.57
N GLU A 39 12.70 -5.00 -2.62
CA GLU A 39 12.49 -5.33 -1.20
C GLU A 39 11.30 -4.57 -0.61
N LEU A 40 11.18 -3.26 -0.86
CA LEU A 40 10.04 -2.45 -0.43
C LEU A 40 8.71 -2.94 -1.03
N ALA A 41 8.73 -3.36 -2.30
CA ALA A 41 7.58 -3.99 -2.95
C ALA A 41 7.19 -5.30 -2.27
N SER A 42 8.16 -6.17 -1.98
CA SER A 42 7.93 -7.43 -1.28
C SER A 42 7.35 -7.21 0.13
N ASP A 43 7.87 -6.24 0.89
CA ASP A 43 7.33 -5.88 2.21
C ASP A 43 5.88 -5.38 2.11
N GLY A 44 5.54 -4.61 1.08
CA GLY A 44 4.16 -4.18 0.83
C GLY A 44 3.21 -5.35 0.59
N PHE A 45 3.62 -6.32 -0.24
CA PHE A 45 2.82 -7.54 -0.48
C PHE A 45 2.66 -8.39 0.77
N ASN A 46 3.72 -8.55 1.58
CA ASN A 46 3.64 -9.30 2.83
C ASN A 46 2.63 -8.67 3.79
N ARG A 47 2.67 -7.35 3.98
CA ARG A 47 1.69 -6.64 4.83
C ARG A 47 0.26 -6.77 4.32
N MET A 48 0.06 -6.72 3.01
CA MET A 48 -1.26 -6.96 2.41
C MET A 48 -1.72 -8.40 2.66
N SER A 49 -0.80 -9.37 2.60
CA SER A 49 -1.07 -10.76 2.94
C SER A 49 -1.50 -10.91 4.41
N ASP A 50 -0.85 -10.21 5.34
CA ASP A 50 -1.20 -10.24 6.76
C ASP A 50 -2.62 -9.70 7.02
N ILE A 51 -3.00 -8.62 6.32
CA ILE A 51 -4.37 -8.08 6.35
C ILE A 51 -5.37 -9.09 5.78
N ALA A 52 -5.03 -9.72 4.65
CA ALA A 52 -5.88 -10.73 4.04
C ALA A 52 -6.05 -11.96 4.94
N GLU A 53 -4.97 -12.43 5.58
CA GLU A 53 -5.00 -13.55 6.52
C GLU A 53 -5.94 -13.24 7.70
N SER A 54 -5.86 -12.01 8.23
CA SER A 54 -6.77 -11.54 9.29
C SER A 54 -8.25 -11.65 8.88
N LEU A 55 -8.59 -11.34 7.62
CA LEU A 55 -9.96 -11.47 7.11
C LEU A 55 -10.39 -12.91 6.83
N THR A 56 -9.44 -13.84 6.69
CA THR A 56 -9.74 -15.27 6.52
C THR A 56 -9.90 -16.01 7.85
N ASP A 57 -9.49 -15.41 8.97
CA ASP A 57 -9.78 -15.93 10.29
C ASP A 57 -11.31 -15.97 10.54
N PRO A 58 -11.90 -17.12 10.87
CA PRO A 58 -13.36 -17.23 11.02
C PRO A 58 -13.96 -16.35 12.12
N GLU A 59 -13.21 -16.12 13.21
CA GLU A 59 -13.67 -15.27 14.31
C GLU A 59 -13.71 -13.81 13.84
N PHE A 60 -12.61 -13.32 13.26
CA PHE A 60 -12.56 -11.97 12.76
C PHE A 60 -13.50 -11.74 11.57
N ALA A 61 -13.68 -12.71 10.68
CA ALA A 61 -14.65 -12.63 9.58
C ALA A 61 -16.08 -12.43 10.10
N THR A 62 -16.43 -13.09 11.22
CA THR A 62 -17.73 -12.90 11.89
C THR A 62 -17.86 -11.48 12.46
N ILE A 63 -16.80 -10.97 13.06
CA ILE A 63 -16.74 -9.60 13.58
C ILE A 63 -16.85 -8.58 12.44
N TYR A 64 -16.16 -8.82 11.33
CA TYR A 64 -16.17 -7.97 10.15
C TYR A 64 -17.56 -7.95 9.50
N ALA A 65 -18.21 -9.11 9.35
CA ALA A 65 -19.60 -9.19 8.87
C ALA A 65 -20.55 -8.40 9.78
N LYS A 66 -20.41 -8.57 11.10
CA LYS A 66 -21.19 -7.82 12.09
C LYS A 66 -20.93 -6.30 12.02
N MET A 67 -19.69 -5.89 11.77
CA MET A 67 -19.34 -4.48 11.54
C MET A 67 -20.06 -3.91 10.32
N LEU A 68 -20.20 -4.69 9.25
CA LEU A 68 -20.91 -4.26 8.04
C LEU A 68 -22.42 -4.20 8.24
N GLU A 69 -23.01 -5.23 8.84
CA GLU A 69 -24.47 -5.40 8.90
C GLU A 69 -25.12 -4.71 10.10
N GLN A 70 -24.50 -4.80 11.28
CA GLN A 70 -25.07 -4.43 12.59
C GLN A 70 -24.01 -3.79 13.50
N PRO A 71 -23.38 -2.67 13.08
CA PRO A 71 -22.24 -2.07 13.77
C PRO A 71 -22.54 -1.64 15.21
N GLU A 72 -23.80 -1.32 15.52
CA GLU A 72 -24.27 -0.95 16.86
C GLU A 72 -24.24 -2.11 17.86
N GLN A 73 -24.16 -3.35 17.38
CA GLN A 73 -24.11 -4.55 18.21
C GLN A 73 -22.69 -5.00 18.52
N LEU A 74 -21.67 -4.35 17.93
CA LEU A 74 -20.28 -4.67 18.22
C LEU A 74 -20.00 -4.52 19.72
N THR A 75 -19.40 -5.53 20.32
CA THR A 75 -18.89 -5.44 21.69
C THR A 75 -17.66 -4.55 21.73
N ARG A 76 -17.27 -4.08 22.91
CA ARG A 76 -16.05 -3.27 23.05
C ARG A 76 -14.80 -4.02 22.58
N THR A 77 -14.71 -5.32 22.83
CA THR A 77 -13.58 -6.14 22.37
C THR A 77 -13.55 -6.23 20.85
N GLU A 78 -14.70 -6.47 20.22
CA GLU A 78 -14.82 -6.49 18.76
C GLU A 78 -14.45 -5.12 18.15
N MET A 79 -14.90 -4.01 18.76
CA MET A 79 -14.50 -2.66 18.33
C MET A 79 -12.99 -2.42 18.40
N ILE A 80 -12.29 -2.97 19.40
CA ILE A 80 -10.83 -2.86 19.50
C ILE A 80 -10.16 -3.61 18.34
N GLN A 81 -10.65 -4.80 18.00
CA GLN A 81 -10.13 -5.58 16.87
C GLN A 81 -10.35 -4.84 15.54
N VAL A 82 -11.56 -4.34 15.31
CA VAL A 82 -11.86 -3.54 14.11
C VAL A 82 -11.03 -2.25 14.06
N ASN A 83 -10.86 -1.56 15.20
CA ASN A 83 -10.00 -0.38 15.28
C ASN A 83 -8.55 -0.70 14.89
N ALA A 84 -7.99 -1.80 15.40
CA ALA A 84 -6.65 -2.24 15.05
C ALA A 84 -6.53 -2.55 13.54
N PHE A 85 -7.53 -3.26 12.99
CA PHE A 85 -7.61 -3.56 11.57
C PHE A 85 -7.66 -2.28 10.69
N LEU A 86 -8.56 -1.33 10.99
CA LEU A 86 -8.68 -0.09 10.22
C LEU A 86 -7.42 0.79 10.35
N THR A 87 -6.75 0.75 11.50
CA THR A 87 -5.45 1.40 11.69
C THR A 87 -4.39 0.79 10.77
N LEU A 88 -4.28 -0.54 10.75
CA LEU A 88 -3.34 -1.26 9.88
C LEU A 88 -3.57 -0.97 8.40
N VAL A 89 -4.84 -0.97 7.97
CA VAL A 89 -5.21 -0.60 6.60
C VAL A 89 -4.77 0.83 6.28
N THR A 90 -5.06 1.79 7.17
CA THR A 90 -4.70 3.21 7.00
C THR A 90 -3.17 3.41 6.96
N ASP A 91 -2.43 2.71 7.80
CA ASP A 91 -0.96 2.78 7.85
C ASP A 91 -0.33 2.20 6.59
N LEU A 92 -0.85 1.07 6.09
CA LEU A 92 -0.41 0.49 4.82
C LEU A 92 -0.67 1.47 3.67
N MET A 93 -1.87 2.06 3.65
CA MET A 93 -2.26 3.06 2.66
C MET A 93 -1.32 4.28 2.69
N ALA A 94 -1.02 4.82 3.88
CA ALA A 94 -0.10 5.93 4.04
C ALA A 94 1.33 5.58 3.58
N ARG A 95 1.79 4.37 3.89
CA ARG A 95 3.09 3.85 3.44
C ARG A 95 3.18 3.81 1.92
N GLU A 96 2.19 3.22 1.24
CA GLU A 96 2.20 3.11 -0.22
C GLU A 96 2.26 4.50 -0.88
N CYS A 97 1.49 5.46 -0.38
CA CYS A 97 1.53 6.85 -0.84
C CYS A 97 2.89 7.52 -0.59
N TYR A 98 3.45 7.35 0.61
CA TYR A 98 4.77 7.87 0.93
C TYR A 98 5.84 7.34 -0.03
N LEU A 99 5.79 6.04 -0.36
CA LEU A 99 6.72 5.40 -1.28
C LEU A 99 6.51 5.87 -2.73
N ALA A 100 5.27 6.04 -3.17
CA ALA A 100 4.94 6.59 -4.48
C ALA A 100 5.47 8.03 -4.65
N GLN A 101 5.30 8.89 -3.65
CA GLN A 101 5.84 10.27 -3.66
C GLN A 101 7.37 10.31 -3.76
N ARG A 102 8.06 9.24 -3.38
CA ARG A 102 9.53 9.07 -3.49
C ARG A 102 9.97 8.40 -4.79
N GLY A 103 9.05 8.11 -5.71
CA GLY A 103 9.33 7.46 -6.99
C GLY A 103 9.71 5.98 -6.85
N VAL A 104 9.29 5.33 -5.76
CA VAL A 104 9.43 3.86 -5.60
C VAL A 104 8.32 3.15 -6.37
N TYR A 105 7.10 3.68 -6.35
CA TYR A 105 5.95 3.18 -7.10
C TYR A 105 5.44 4.19 -8.13
N VAL A 106 4.65 3.70 -9.08
CA VAL A 106 4.14 4.48 -10.21
C VAL A 106 3.01 5.41 -9.77
N GLU A 107 2.00 4.93 -9.04
CA GLU A 107 0.84 5.73 -8.66
C GLU A 107 0.25 5.29 -7.31
N CYS A 108 -0.04 6.25 -6.43
CA CYS A 108 -0.81 5.98 -5.21
C CYS A 108 -2.32 6.03 -5.47
N ASP A 109 -2.78 6.96 -6.33
CA ASP A 109 -4.17 7.41 -6.40
C ASP A 109 -5.17 6.28 -6.71
N TYR A 110 -4.97 5.53 -7.80
CA TYR A 110 -5.93 4.51 -8.23
C TYR A 110 -6.14 3.39 -7.21
N LEU A 111 -5.05 2.78 -6.72
CA LEU A 111 -5.10 1.69 -5.73
C LEU A 111 -5.67 2.18 -4.40
N MET A 112 -5.41 3.44 -4.06
CA MET A 112 -5.91 4.04 -2.83
C MET A 112 -7.42 4.20 -2.86
N ARG A 113 -7.98 4.77 -3.93
CA ARG A 113 -9.43 4.99 -4.05
C ARG A 113 -10.22 3.68 -3.99
N ASP A 114 -9.74 2.62 -4.65
CA ASP A 114 -10.37 1.30 -4.55
C ASP A 114 -10.33 0.74 -3.12
N SER A 115 -9.18 0.87 -2.45
CA SER A 115 -9.01 0.43 -1.06
C SER A 115 -9.91 1.22 -0.10
N ILE A 116 -10.02 2.54 -0.28
CA ILE A 116 -10.92 3.39 0.52
C ILE A 116 -12.37 2.91 0.36
N ARG A 117 -12.83 2.70 -0.87
CA ARG A 117 -14.20 2.22 -1.12
C ARG A 117 -14.45 0.85 -0.47
N ARG A 118 -13.47 -0.05 -0.51
CA ARG A 118 -13.58 -1.39 0.08
C ARG A 118 -13.66 -1.37 1.60
N TYR A 119 -12.77 -0.63 2.27
CA TYR A 119 -12.65 -0.68 3.73
C TYR A 119 -13.46 0.40 4.45
N PHE A 120 -13.72 1.53 3.81
CA PHE A 120 -14.46 2.68 4.34
C PHE A 120 -15.84 2.87 3.69
N GLY A 121 -16.26 1.99 2.78
CA GLY A 121 -17.61 1.97 2.20
C GLY A 121 -18.70 1.43 3.13
N ASN A 122 -18.52 1.55 4.45
CA ASN A 122 -19.47 1.09 5.46
C ASN A 122 -19.62 2.12 6.60
N ALA A 123 -20.78 2.16 7.24
CA ALA A 123 -21.10 3.16 8.26
C ALA A 123 -20.12 3.15 9.45
N TYR A 124 -19.65 1.97 9.89
CA TYR A 124 -18.72 1.89 11.01
C TYR A 124 -17.38 2.55 10.68
N ALA A 125 -16.76 2.18 9.57
CA ALA A 125 -15.45 2.69 9.17
C ALA A 125 -15.50 4.19 8.88
N GLN A 126 -16.60 4.69 8.30
CA GLN A 126 -16.81 6.14 8.13
C GLN A 126 -16.91 6.87 9.48
N ASN A 127 -17.61 6.30 10.46
CA ASN A 127 -17.69 6.87 11.80
C ASN A 127 -16.33 6.84 12.50
N TRP A 128 -15.63 5.72 12.41
CA TRP A 128 -14.28 5.54 12.93
C TRP A 128 -13.33 6.59 12.37
N TRP A 129 -13.31 6.78 11.05
CA TRP A 129 -12.45 7.77 10.39
C TRP A 129 -12.68 9.21 10.87
N ARG A 130 -13.93 9.56 11.18
CA ARG A 130 -14.29 10.90 11.69
C ARG A 130 -13.78 11.18 13.10
N VAL A 131 -13.60 10.15 13.92
CA VAL A 131 -13.18 10.29 15.33
C VAL A 131 -11.76 9.82 15.61
N ALA A 132 -11.15 9.10 14.66
CA ALA A 132 -9.77 8.64 14.77
C ALA A 132 -8.81 9.84 14.76
N ASP A 133 -8.01 9.95 15.83
CA ASP A 133 -6.95 10.95 15.97
C ASP A 133 -5.67 10.54 15.21
N THR A 134 -5.59 9.27 14.77
CA THR A 134 -4.42 8.67 14.13
C THR A 134 -4.37 8.90 12.62
N ARG A 135 -4.83 10.06 12.14
CA ARG A 135 -4.78 10.38 10.71
C ARG A 135 -3.32 10.56 10.28
N PRO A 136 -2.83 9.84 9.25
CA PRO A 136 -1.45 9.97 8.83
C PRO A 136 -1.22 11.36 8.20
N ASN A 137 -0.04 11.94 8.43
CA ASN A 137 0.35 13.30 8.00
C ASN A 137 0.62 13.46 6.49
N VAL A 138 0.23 12.48 5.66
CA VAL A 138 0.34 12.53 4.19
C VAL A 138 -0.98 13.05 3.60
N GLU A 139 -1.09 13.28 2.29
CA GLU A 139 -2.33 13.72 1.61
C GLU A 139 -3.51 12.73 1.73
N LEU A 140 -3.28 11.55 2.33
CA LEU A 140 -4.28 10.50 2.48
C LEU A 140 -5.60 10.97 3.11
N PRO A 141 -5.62 11.82 4.15
CA PRO A 141 -6.87 12.22 4.76
C PRO A 141 -7.83 12.93 3.81
N GLU A 142 -7.31 13.72 2.87
CA GLU A 142 -8.14 14.44 1.89
C GLU A 142 -8.83 13.46 0.93
N TRP A 143 -8.11 12.43 0.45
CA TRP A 143 -8.70 11.42 -0.42
C TRP A 143 -9.71 10.54 0.30
N VAL A 144 -9.43 10.17 1.56
CA VAL A 144 -10.36 9.39 2.37
C VAL A 144 -11.62 10.21 2.64
N ASP A 145 -11.49 11.49 3.01
CA ASP A 145 -12.62 12.38 3.22
C ASP A 145 -13.43 12.59 1.92
N GLU A 146 -12.75 12.78 0.77
CA GLU A 146 -13.39 12.88 -0.55
C GLU A 146 -14.18 11.61 -0.90
N GLU A 147 -13.54 10.44 -0.86
CA GLU A 147 -14.19 9.18 -1.21
C GLU A 147 -15.30 8.82 -0.22
N ILE A 148 -15.13 9.07 1.09
CA ILE A 148 -16.22 8.88 2.07
C ILE A 148 -17.39 9.81 1.78
N SER A 149 -17.14 11.05 1.36
CA SER A 149 -18.22 12.00 1.01
C SER A 149 -19.02 11.56 -0.23
N ASN A 150 -18.38 10.84 -1.15
CA ASN A 150 -18.97 10.32 -2.38
C ASN A 150 -19.53 8.89 -2.24
N ALA A 151 -19.06 8.14 -1.24
CA ALA A 151 -19.43 6.75 -1.03
C ALA A 151 -20.68 6.62 -0.14
N SER A 152 -21.57 5.74 -0.56
CA SER A 152 -22.65 5.31 0.33
C SER A 152 -22.09 4.46 1.48
N SER A 153 -22.64 4.62 2.67
CA SER A 153 -22.28 3.85 3.86
C SER A 153 -22.70 2.38 3.83
N ASP A 154 -23.27 1.91 2.71
CA ASP A 154 -23.71 0.54 2.43
C ASP A 154 -23.02 -0.07 1.20
N ALA A 155 -22.00 0.61 0.65
CA ALA A 155 -21.39 0.24 -0.62
C ALA A 155 -20.83 -1.19 -0.60
N GLU A 156 -20.21 -1.59 0.50
CA GLU A 156 -19.65 -2.93 0.65
C GLU A 156 -20.74 -4.01 0.75
N LEU A 157 -21.82 -3.75 1.48
CA LEU A 157 -22.98 -4.66 1.54
C LEU A 157 -23.60 -4.85 0.16
N ARG A 158 -23.83 -3.77 -0.59
CA ARG A 158 -24.36 -3.84 -1.96
C ARG A 158 -23.44 -4.63 -2.90
N ARG A 159 -22.12 -4.53 -2.72
CA ARG A 159 -21.14 -5.34 -3.47
C ARG A 159 -21.32 -6.83 -3.16
N LEU A 160 -21.41 -7.19 -1.89
CA LEU A 160 -21.60 -8.58 -1.45
C LEU A 160 -22.94 -9.17 -1.93
N ASP A 161 -24.02 -8.39 -1.85
CA ASP A 161 -25.33 -8.78 -2.38
C ASP A 161 -25.31 -9.01 -3.89
N SER A 162 -24.60 -8.17 -4.63
CA SER A 162 -24.43 -8.32 -6.08
C SER A 162 -23.68 -9.61 -6.42
N ILE A 163 -22.61 -9.92 -5.69
CA ILE A 163 -21.86 -11.19 -5.87
C ILE A 163 -22.78 -12.38 -5.59
N ARG A 164 -23.55 -12.35 -4.51
CA ARG A 164 -24.51 -13.40 -4.17
C ARG A 164 -25.57 -13.59 -5.24
N GLN A 165 -26.07 -12.50 -5.83
CA GLN A 165 -27.06 -12.54 -6.90
C GLN A 165 -26.49 -13.20 -8.16
N GLU A 166 -25.27 -12.85 -8.58
CA GLU A 166 -24.61 -13.46 -9.74
C GLU A 166 -24.37 -14.96 -9.53
N LEU A 167 -23.85 -15.37 -8.37
CA LEU A 167 -23.65 -16.79 -8.02
C LEU A 167 -24.95 -17.59 -7.98
N GLY A 168 -26.09 -16.93 -7.79
CA GLY A 168 -27.41 -17.55 -7.83
C GLY A 168 -27.94 -17.80 -9.24
N LYS A 169 -27.44 -17.09 -10.26
CA LYS A 169 -27.88 -17.24 -11.66
C LYS A 169 -27.39 -18.55 -12.27
N ASP A 170 -26.19 -18.99 -11.92
CA ASP A 170 -25.58 -20.22 -12.44
C ASP A 170 -26.22 -21.52 -11.92
N LYS A 171 -27.14 -21.42 -10.95
CA LYS A 171 -27.85 -22.56 -10.36
C LYS A 171 -29.24 -22.83 -10.98
N LYS A 172 -29.64 -22.07 -12.00
CA LYS A 172 -30.93 -22.21 -12.71
C LYS A 172 -30.71 -22.67 -14.15
#